data_AF-A0A7W1QNJ7-F1
#
_entry.id   AF-A0A7W1QNJ7-F1
#
_cell.length_a   1.000
_cell.length_b   1.000
_cell.length_c   1.000
_cell.angle_alpha   90.00
_cell.angle_beta   90.00
_cell.angle_gamma   90.00
#
_symmetry.space_group_name_H-M   'P 1'
#
loop_
_entity.id
_entity.type
_entity.pdbx_description
1 polymer ?
#
loop_
_entity_poly.entity_id
_entity_poly.type
_entity_poly.pdbx_seq_one_letter_code
_entity_poly.pdbx_strand_id
1 'polypeptide(L)'
;AFFLYDVLTQFAELARAREDLPFADRCLAEAKQLQKNIEANAWDGQWYRRAYFDSGDPLGSQTNPECQIDSLPQSWSVISGAGDPHRSSQAMNSVDARLIRRDAKLIQLFDPPFDKSPLNPGYIKGYIPGVRENGGQYTHGAIWTTMAFALMGETERAWELFALLNPVHHGGSAEQIATYKVEPYVAAADVYAVAPHTGRGGWTWYTGSAGWMYRLLIETLLGVHLEKNQLRLIPHFPASWTSYKIHYRYHQTVYHITLSRCTDSADASTGLFLDGEALTDGVIPLVDDHSEHFVEMRVQ
;
A
#
# COMPACT_ATOMS: atom_id res chain seq x y z
N ALA A 1 -5.74 15.44 0.52
CA ALA A 1 -7.10 15.47 -0.07
C ALA A 1 -7.68 14.05 -0.12
N PHE A 2 -7.09 13.12 -0.87
CA PHE A 2 -7.52 11.71 -0.91
C PHE A 2 -7.69 11.03 0.46
N PHE A 3 -6.72 11.21 1.38
CA PHE A 3 -6.87 10.67 2.74
C PHE A 3 -8.07 11.24 3.49
N LEU A 4 -8.40 12.52 3.32
CA LEU A 4 -9.59 13.11 3.94
C LEU A 4 -10.89 12.56 3.32
N TYR A 5 -10.90 12.30 2.01
CA TYR A 5 -12.02 11.62 1.37
C TYR A 5 -12.27 10.25 2.02
N ASP A 6 -11.21 9.44 2.17
CA ASP A 6 -11.27 8.12 2.80
C ASP A 6 -11.74 8.18 4.27
N VAL A 7 -11.23 9.15 5.04
CA VAL A 7 -11.70 9.38 6.41
C VAL A 7 -13.19 9.72 6.44
N LEU A 8 -13.66 10.60 5.55
CA LEU A 8 -15.07 10.99 5.51
C LEU A 8 -15.98 9.81 5.14
N THR A 9 -15.59 8.97 4.17
CA THR A 9 -16.37 7.79 3.78
C THR A 9 -16.45 6.77 4.92
N GLN A 10 -15.33 6.47 5.57
CA GLN A 10 -15.30 5.53 6.71
C GLN A 10 -16.09 6.07 7.92
N PHE A 11 -15.99 7.36 8.23
CA PHE A 11 -16.78 7.96 9.30
C PHE A 11 -18.29 7.93 9.01
N ALA A 12 -18.70 8.03 7.74
CA ALA A 12 -20.10 7.90 7.36
C ALA A 12 -20.66 6.51 7.66
N GLU A 13 -19.88 5.45 7.43
CA GLU A 13 -20.28 4.08 7.79
C GLU A 13 -20.43 3.91 9.30
N LEU A 14 -19.47 4.44 10.07
CA LEU A 14 -19.51 4.42 11.53
C LEU A 14 -20.70 5.21 12.08
N ALA A 15 -21.01 6.37 11.50
CA ALA A 15 -22.13 7.21 11.90
C ALA A 15 -23.47 6.54 11.62
N ARG A 16 -23.63 5.89 10.45
CA ARG A 16 -24.81 5.06 10.14
C ARG A 16 -25.00 3.92 11.13
N ALA A 17 -23.92 3.21 11.48
CA ALA A 17 -23.97 2.14 12.48
C ALA A 17 -24.37 2.62 13.89
N ARG A 18 -24.28 3.94 14.15
CA ARG A 18 -24.73 4.60 15.38
C ARG A 18 -26.04 5.38 15.20
N GLU A 19 -26.74 5.19 14.09
CA GLU A 19 -27.99 5.87 13.78
C GLU A 19 -27.89 7.41 13.64
N ASP A 20 -26.68 7.97 13.49
CA ASP A 20 -26.44 9.39 13.20
C ASP A 20 -26.42 9.63 11.68
N LEU A 21 -27.62 9.50 11.08
CA LEU A 21 -27.81 9.69 9.64
C LEU A 21 -27.46 11.10 9.16
N PRO A 22 -27.81 12.20 9.88
CA PRO A 22 -27.45 13.55 9.44
C PRO A 22 -25.94 13.77 9.32
N PHE A 23 -25.14 13.24 10.25
CA PHE A 23 -23.68 13.34 10.17
C PHE A 23 -23.12 12.48 9.03
N ALA A 24 -23.64 11.26 8.85
CA ALA A 24 -23.23 10.39 7.75
C ALA A 24 -23.46 11.05 6.37
N ASP A 25 -24.63 11.66 6.17
CA ASP A 25 -24.98 12.34 4.92
C ASP A 25 -24.08 13.56 4.69
N ARG A 26 -23.76 14.32 5.75
CA ARG A 26 -22.80 15.42 5.68
C ARG A 26 -21.42 14.91 5.25
N CYS A 27 -20.90 13.86 5.88
CA CYS A 27 -19.60 13.29 5.52
C CYS A 27 -19.53 12.90 4.05
N LEU A 28 -20.55 12.22 3.53
CA LEU A 28 -20.59 11.82 2.11
C LEU A 28 -20.74 13.00 1.16
N ALA A 29 -21.51 14.03 1.53
CA ALA A 29 -21.63 15.25 0.74
C ALA A 29 -20.28 15.98 0.63
N GLU A 30 -19.57 16.13 1.74
CA GLU A 30 -18.23 16.74 1.79
C GLU A 30 -17.21 15.89 1.01
N ALA A 31 -17.24 14.56 1.15
CA ALA A 31 -16.36 13.66 0.39
C ALA A 31 -16.59 13.82 -1.12
N LYS A 32 -17.84 13.85 -1.57
CA LYS A 32 -18.19 14.05 -2.98
C LYS A 32 -17.74 15.42 -3.50
N GLN A 33 -17.89 16.47 -2.70
CA GLN A 33 -17.41 17.80 -3.08
C GLN A 33 -15.88 17.84 -3.17
N LEU A 34 -15.19 17.20 -2.22
CA LEU A 34 -13.73 17.08 -2.21
C LEU A 34 -13.23 16.33 -3.44
N GLN A 35 -13.84 15.19 -3.80
CA GLN A 35 -13.52 14.43 -5.00
C GLN A 35 -13.62 15.29 -6.26
N LYS A 36 -14.72 16.02 -6.44
CA LYS A 36 -14.89 16.94 -7.59
C LYS A 36 -13.79 18.00 -7.64
N ASN A 37 -13.43 18.56 -6.49
CA ASN A 37 -12.39 19.57 -6.42
C ASN A 37 -11.00 18.99 -6.74
N ILE A 38 -10.71 17.76 -6.31
CA ILE A 38 -9.47 17.05 -6.68
C ILE A 38 -9.41 16.89 -8.20
N GLU A 39 -10.46 16.33 -8.82
CA GLU A 39 -10.44 16.06 -10.27
C GLU A 39 -10.37 17.33 -11.13
N ALA A 40 -10.99 18.42 -10.67
CA ALA A 40 -10.98 19.69 -11.37
C ALA A 40 -9.63 20.44 -11.25
N ASN A 41 -8.92 20.29 -10.14
CA ASN A 41 -7.80 21.17 -9.83
C ASN A 41 -6.46 20.44 -9.66
N ALA A 42 -6.42 19.19 -9.23
CA ALA A 42 -5.18 18.53 -8.82
C ALA A 42 -4.50 17.71 -9.93
N TRP A 43 -5.11 17.56 -11.10
CA TRP A 43 -4.50 16.80 -12.20
C TRP A 43 -3.46 17.64 -12.95
N ASP A 44 -2.26 17.08 -13.14
CA ASP A 44 -1.14 17.76 -13.79
C ASP A 44 -0.83 17.27 -15.21
N GLY A 45 -1.71 16.46 -15.80
CA GLY A 45 -1.57 15.93 -17.15
C GLY A 45 -1.19 14.45 -17.19
N GLN A 46 -0.27 14.01 -16.32
CA GLN A 46 0.13 12.60 -16.20
C GLN A 46 0.02 12.02 -14.79
N TRP A 47 -0.02 12.87 -13.76
CA TRP A 47 -0.16 12.48 -12.35
C TRP A 47 -0.90 13.57 -11.57
N TYR A 48 -1.28 13.26 -10.33
CA TYR A 48 -1.86 14.25 -9.41
C TYR A 48 -0.75 15.07 -8.74
N ARG A 49 -1.00 16.37 -8.59
CA ARG A 49 -0.14 17.30 -7.86
C ARG A 49 -0.03 16.90 -6.40
N ARG A 50 1.11 17.22 -5.80
CA ARG A 50 1.39 16.96 -4.38
C ARG A 50 0.67 17.92 -3.46
N ALA A 51 0.73 19.21 -3.79
CA ALA A 51 0.17 20.30 -3.00
C ALA A 51 0.18 21.60 -3.80
N TYR A 52 -0.17 22.69 -3.12
CA TYR A 52 0.01 24.06 -3.55
C TYR A 52 0.78 24.82 -2.47
N PHE A 53 1.66 25.73 -2.88
CA PHE A 53 2.29 26.68 -1.97
C PHE A 53 1.29 27.77 -1.54
N ASP A 54 1.64 28.56 -0.53
CA ASP A 54 0.83 29.70 -0.08
C ASP A 54 0.61 30.75 -1.19
N SER A 55 1.49 30.80 -2.19
CA SER A 55 1.34 31.62 -3.39
C SER A 55 0.26 31.11 -4.36
N GLY A 56 -0.20 29.87 -4.18
CA GLY A 56 -1.05 29.15 -5.12
C GLY A 56 -0.28 28.39 -6.20
N ASP A 57 1.05 28.49 -6.25
CA ASP A 57 1.86 27.73 -7.22
C ASP A 57 1.81 26.23 -6.91
N PRO A 58 1.79 25.35 -7.92
CA PRO A 58 1.72 23.91 -7.72
C PRO A 58 3.06 23.33 -7.24
N LEU A 59 2.96 22.30 -6.40
CA LEU A 59 4.06 21.42 -6.00
C LEU A 59 3.75 19.99 -6.46
N GLY A 60 4.76 19.22 -6.88
CA GLY A 60 4.53 17.90 -7.47
C GLY A 60 3.99 18.02 -8.90
N SER A 61 4.50 18.99 -9.66
CA SER A 61 4.10 19.27 -11.04
C SER A 61 5.24 19.07 -12.02
N GLN A 62 4.91 18.63 -13.24
CA GLN A 62 5.83 18.52 -14.37
C GLN A 62 6.54 19.86 -14.70
N THR A 63 5.97 21.00 -14.32
CA THR A 63 6.60 22.31 -14.53
C THR A 63 7.58 22.68 -13.42
N ASN A 64 7.63 21.94 -12.31
CA ASN A 64 8.59 22.20 -11.25
C ASN A 64 10.00 21.70 -11.67
N PRO A 65 11.07 22.42 -11.30
CA PRO A 65 12.45 21.96 -11.54
C PRO A 65 12.85 20.78 -10.63
N GLU A 66 12.23 20.67 -9.45
CA GLU A 66 12.46 19.66 -8.43
C GLU A 66 11.10 19.20 -7.89
N CYS A 67 11.01 17.97 -7.37
CA CYS A 67 9.77 17.34 -6.90
C CYS A 67 8.68 17.42 -7.97
N GLN A 68 8.94 16.83 -9.15
CA GLN A 68 7.99 16.83 -10.25
C GLN A 68 6.86 15.85 -10.04
N ILE A 69 7.17 14.67 -9.50
CA ILE A 69 6.21 13.62 -9.17
C ILE A 69 6.50 13.12 -7.76
N ASP A 70 5.46 13.04 -6.93
CA ASP A 70 5.49 12.46 -5.58
C ASP A 70 4.53 11.26 -5.56
N SER A 71 4.97 10.13 -4.99
CA SER A 71 4.20 8.88 -4.96
C SER A 71 2.94 8.96 -4.10
N LEU A 72 2.92 9.79 -3.05
CA LEU A 72 1.84 9.84 -2.07
C LEU A 72 0.46 10.14 -2.68
N PRO A 73 0.23 11.25 -3.39
CA PRO A 73 -1.07 11.54 -3.98
C PRO A 73 -1.48 10.48 -5.02
N GLN A 74 -0.53 9.81 -5.68
CA GLN A 74 -0.84 8.80 -6.69
C GLN A 74 -1.32 7.53 -6.02
N SER A 75 -0.59 7.04 -5.02
CA SER A 75 -1.00 5.87 -4.24
C SER A 75 -2.34 6.10 -3.55
N TRP A 76 -2.53 7.26 -2.93
CA TRP A 76 -3.78 7.59 -2.25
C TRP A 76 -4.95 7.83 -3.20
N SER A 77 -4.71 8.20 -4.46
CA SER A 77 -5.78 8.28 -5.46
C SER A 77 -6.44 6.91 -5.69
N VAL A 78 -5.64 5.84 -5.63
CA VAL A 78 -6.11 4.44 -5.70
C VAL A 78 -6.67 3.98 -4.37
N ILE A 79 -5.89 4.10 -3.27
CA ILE A 79 -6.25 3.56 -1.95
C ILE A 79 -7.59 4.12 -1.47
N SER A 80 -7.83 5.43 -1.66
CA SER A 80 -9.09 6.07 -1.25
C SER A 80 -10.28 5.78 -2.18
N GLY A 81 -10.03 5.26 -3.37
CA GLY A 81 -11.04 5.13 -4.43
C GLY A 81 -11.60 6.46 -4.96
N ALA A 82 -11.02 7.60 -4.56
CA ALA A 82 -11.55 8.92 -4.96
C ALA A 82 -10.99 9.40 -6.31
N GLY A 83 -9.83 8.91 -6.75
CA GLY A 83 -9.25 9.30 -8.03
C GLY A 83 -10.05 8.76 -9.21
N ASP A 84 -10.04 9.49 -10.32
CA ASP A 84 -10.51 8.91 -11.59
C ASP A 84 -9.67 7.65 -11.94
N PRO A 85 -10.28 6.48 -12.20
CA PRO A 85 -9.55 5.22 -12.39
C PRO A 85 -8.51 5.27 -13.52
N HIS A 86 -8.79 5.97 -14.62
CA HIS A 86 -7.86 6.08 -15.73
C HIS A 86 -6.66 6.95 -15.36
N ARG A 87 -6.93 8.11 -14.75
CA ARG A 87 -5.87 9.01 -14.24
C ARG A 87 -5.03 8.36 -13.16
N SER A 88 -5.64 7.64 -12.23
CA SER A 88 -4.93 6.89 -11.18
C SER A 88 -4.02 5.82 -11.78
N SER A 89 -4.51 5.05 -12.76
CA SER A 89 -3.66 4.07 -13.47
C SER A 89 -2.50 4.75 -14.21
N GLN A 90 -2.77 5.85 -14.91
CA GLN A 90 -1.74 6.64 -15.59
C GLN A 90 -0.68 7.16 -14.61
N ALA A 91 -1.11 7.73 -13.49
CA ALA A 91 -0.23 8.27 -12.45
C ALA A 91 0.65 7.18 -11.82
N MET A 92 0.07 6.00 -11.54
CA MET A 92 0.82 4.86 -10.99
C MET A 92 1.81 4.28 -12.01
N ASN A 93 1.50 4.29 -13.31
CA ASN A 93 2.49 3.95 -14.33
C ASN A 93 3.65 4.97 -14.36
N SER A 94 3.39 6.26 -14.12
CA SER A 94 4.46 7.24 -13.95
C SER A 94 5.29 7.01 -12.69
N VAL A 95 4.67 6.54 -11.59
CA VAL A 95 5.39 6.11 -10.38
C VAL A 95 6.31 4.93 -10.67
N ASP A 96 5.83 3.88 -11.35
CA ASP A 96 6.66 2.73 -11.75
C ASP A 96 7.84 3.14 -12.61
N ALA A 97 7.61 4.00 -13.61
CA ALA A 97 8.64 4.43 -14.54
C ALA A 97 9.70 5.36 -13.90
N ARG A 98 9.32 6.20 -12.93
CA ARG A 98 10.19 7.26 -12.40
C ARG A 98 10.70 7.04 -10.99
N LEU A 99 9.94 6.37 -10.14
CA LEU A 99 10.21 6.30 -8.70
C LEU A 99 10.60 4.89 -8.24
N ILE A 100 10.28 3.85 -9.00
CA ILE A 100 10.67 2.47 -8.68
C ILE A 100 12.02 2.15 -9.30
N ARG A 101 13.05 2.08 -8.47
CA ARG A 101 14.43 1.80 -8.86
C ARG A 101 14.81 0.37 -8.51
N ARG A 102 14.48 -0.54 -9.42
CA ARG A 102 14.74 -1.99 -9.30
C ARG A 102 16.21 -2.32 -9.14
N ASP A 103 17.09 -1.59 -9.85
CA ASP A 103 18.55 -1.71 -9.75
C ASP A 103 19.07 -1.40 -8.34
N ALA A 104 18.49 -0.37 -7.70
CA ALA A 104 18.86 0.11 -6.38
C ALA A 104 18.01 -0.50 -5.25
N LYS A 105 17.06 -1.39 -5.59
CA LYS A 105 16.09 -2.00 -4.67
C LYS A 105 15.35 -1.00 -3.78
N LEU A 106 14.87 0.10 -4.35
CA LEU A 106 14.14 1.13 -3.59
C LEU A 106 13.00 1.76 -4.39
N ILE A 107 12.03 2.32 -3.67
CA ILE A 107 10.90 3.08 -4.19
C ILE A 107 10.98 4.50 -3.61
N GLN A 108 11.28 5.49 -4.45
CA GLN A 108 11.47 6.88 -4.02
C GLN A 108 10.15 7.55 -3.66
N LEU A 109 10.21 8.49 -2.71
CA LEU A 109 9.07 9.33 -2.35
C LEU A 109 8.72 10.29 -3.50
N PHE A 110 9.70 10.99 -4.05
CA PHE A 110 9.55 11.87 -5.20
C PHE A 110 10.86 12.05 -5.97
N ASP A 111 10.75 12.62 -7.17
CA ASP A 111 11.89 12.92 -8.04
C ASP A 111 11.63 14.19 -8.89
N PRO A 112 12.64 15.03 -9.14
CA PRO A 112 13.97 15.07 -8.50
C PRO A 112 13.94 15.52 -7.04
N PRO A 113 14.95 15.22 -6.20
CA PRO A 113 15.06 15.78 -4.86
C PRO A 113 15.21 17.31 -4.89
N PHE A 114 14.82 17.99 -3.82
CA PHE A 114 15.10 19.42 -3.65
C PHE A 114 16.59 19.66 -3.36
N ASP A 115 17.18 20.66 -4.01
CA ASP A 115 18.58 21.05 -3.80
C ASP A 115 18.75 22.57 -3.99
N LYS A 116 18.64 23.03 -5.23
CA LYS A 116 19.05 24.39 -5.65
C LYS A 116 17.91 25.28 -6.10
N SER A 117 16.73 24.72 -6.37
CA SER A 117 15.61 25.52 -6.86
C SER A 117 15.18 26.58 -5.83
N PRO A 118 14.46 27.64 -6.23
CA PRO A 118 13.90 28.60 -5.27
C PRO A 118 12.69 28.05 -4.50
N LEU A 119 12.17 26.86 -4.86
CA LEU A 119 11.03 26.25 -4.17
C LEU A 119 11.37 26.02 -2.69
N ASN A 120 10.45 26.39 -1.80
CA ASN A 120 10.61 26.23 -0.36
C ASN A 120 9.45 25.42 0.24
N PRO A 121 9.51 24.08 0.18
CA PRO A 121 8.52 23.18 0.78
C PRO A 121 8.67 23.06 2.31
N GLY A 122 9.47 23.92 2.94
CA GLY A 122 9.78 23.85 4.37
C GLY A 122 10.87 22.83 4.70
N TYR A 123 10.75 22.18 5.86
CA TYR A 123 11.82 21.38 6.48
C TYR A 123 12.36 20.24 5.60
N ILE A 124 11.56 19.72 4.68
CA ILE A 124 11.97 18.65 3.76
C ILE A 124 13.19 19.03 2.92
N LYS A 125 13.36 20.31 2.59
CA LYS A 125 14.53 20.83 1.88
C LYS A 125 15.78 20.95 2.77
N GLY A 126 15.62 20.81 4.08
CA GLY A 126 16.74 20.75 5.04
C GLY A 126 17.52 19.44 4.98
N TYR A 127 16.95 18.38 4.40
CA TYR A 127 17.68 17.14 4.13
C TYR A 127 18.48 17.26 2.84
N ILE A 128 19.66 16.61 2.82
CA ILE A 128 20.43 16.50 1.58
C ILE A 128 19.68 15.66 0.53
N PRO A 129 19.93 15.89 -0.77
CA PRO A 129 19.26 15.15 -1.84
C PRO A 129 19.37 13.63 -1.69
N GLY A 130 18.24 12.94 -1.84
CA GLY A 130 18.14 11.47 -1.79
C GLY A 130 18.11 10.89 -0.37
N VAL A 131 18.04 11.71 0.67
CA VAL A 131 17.98 11.26 2.07
C VAL A 131 16.60 11.49 2.64
N ARG A 132 16.07 10.45 3.31
CA ARG A 132 14.76 10.46 3.97
C ARG A 132 13.66 10.98 3.04
N GLU A 133 12.90 11.98 3.48
CA GLU A 133 11.80 12.55 2.72
C GLU A 133 12.28 13.38 1.52
N ASN A 134 13.55 13.83 1.43
CA ASN A 134 14.02 14.60 0.28
C ASN A 134 14.43 13.70 -0.90
N GLY A 135 13.46 13.03 -1.50
CA GLY A 135 13.65 12.16 -2.67
C GLY A 135 14.32 10.82 -2.38
N GLY A 136 14.55 10.47 -1.11
CA GLY A 136 14.86 9.09 -0.70
C GLY A 136 13.61 8.20 -0.73
N GLN A 137 13.76 6.93 -0.39
CA GLN A 137 12.62 6.09 -0.05
C GLN A 137 12.17 6.46 1.36
N TYR A 138 10.96 6.99 1.48
CA TYR A 138 10.22 6.98 2.73
C TYR A 138 9.40 5.68 2.76
N THR A 139 9.85 4.68 3.52
CA THR A 139 9.36 3.29 3.41
C THR A 139 7.85 3.18 3.62
N HIS A 140 7.26 4.04 4.44
CA HIS A 140 5.82 4.10 4.62
C HIS A 140 5.08 4.52 3.32
N GLY A 141 5.58 5.54 2.62
CA GLY A 141 5.06 5.93 1.30
C GLY A 141 5.28 4.86 0.23
N ALA A 142 6.42 4.18 0.27
CA ALA A 142 6.71 3.05 -0.60
C ALA A 142 5.76 1.86 -0.36
N ILE A 143 5.40 1.57 0.90
CA ILE A 143 4.40 0.55 1.22
C ILE A 143 3.03 0.92 0.63
N TRP A 144 2.60 2.18 0.75
CA TRP A 144 1.35 2.63 0.11
C TRP A 144 1.40 2.52 -1.42
N THR A 145 2.57 2.78 -2.03
CA THR A 145 2.76 2.56 -3.47
C THR A 145 2.53 1.09 -3.83
N THR A 146 3.12 0.15 -3.07
CA THR A 146 2.89 -1.29 -3.28
C THR A 146 1.43 -1.68 -3.06
N MET A 147 0.79 -1.17 -2.02
CA MET A 147 -0.65 -1.39 -1.76
C MET A 147 -1.51 -0.91 -2.93
N ALA A 148 -1.22 0.27 -3.49
CA ALA A 148 -1.95 0.80 -4.62
C ALA A 148 -1.85 -0.09 -5.87
N PHE A 149 -0.66 -0.63 -6.19
CA PHE A 149 -0.53 -1.61 -7.28
C PHE A 149 -1.33 -2.89 -7.03
N ALA A 150 -1.33 -3.39 -5.79
CA ALA A 150 -2.16 -4.54 -5.43
C ALA A 150 -3.65 -4.23 -5.66
N LEU A 151 -4.14 -3.09 -5.16
CA LEU A 151 -5.54 -2.66 -5.33
C LEU A 151 -5.94 -2.41 -6.80
N MET A 152 -4.99 -2.11 -7.68
CA MET A 152 -5.21 -2.05 -9.13
C MET A 152 -5.30 -3.43 -9.81
N GLY A 153 -5.11 -4.51 -9.05
CA GLY A 153 -5.09 -5.89 -9.56
C GLY A 153 -3.73 -6.33 -10.09
N GLU A 154 -2.66 -5.54 -9.90
CA GLU A 154 -1.32 -5.85 -10.41
C GLU A 154 -0.55 -6.76 -9.45
N THR A 155 -1.06 -7.98 -9.25
CA THR A 155 -0.56 -8.96 -8.28
C THR A 155 0.95 -9.22 -8.38
N GLU A 156 1.48 -9.54 -9.57
CA GLU A 156 2.91 -9.83 -9.74
C GLU A 156 3.80 -8.64 -9.37
N ARG A 157 3.39 -7.44 -9.80
CA ARG A 157 4.11 -6.21 -9.48
C ARG A 157 4.05 -5.94 -7.98
N ALA A 158 2.92 -6.12 -7.33
CA ALA A 158 2.80 -5.91 -5.88
C ALA A 158 3.75 -6.82 -5.08
N TRP A 159 3.89 -8.09 -5.47
CA TRP A 159 4.85 -9.02 -4.85
C TRP A 159 6.30 -8.71 -5.18
N GLU A 160 6.60 -8.27 -6.41
CA GLU A 160 7.92 -7.75 -6.78
C GLU A 160 8.32 -6.58 -5.87
N LEU A 161 7.44 -5.59 -5.73
CA LEU A 161 7.69 -4.41 -4.92
C LEU A 161 7.80 -4.74 -3.42
N PHE A 162 6.98 -5.65 -2.91
CA PHE A 162 7.16 -6.17 -1.55
C PHE A 162 8.55 -6.77 -1.35
N ALA A 163 9.07 -7.50 -2.34
CA ALA A 163 10.43 -8.05 -2.28
C ALA A 163 11.52 -6.97 -2.26
N LEU A 164 11.30 -5.78 -2.85
CA LEU A 164 12.22 -4.64 -2.72
C LEU A 164 12.22 -4.07 -1.30
N LEU A 165 11.04 -4.03 -0.66
CA LEU A 165 10.85 -3.43 0.66
C LEU A 165 11.20 -4.36 1.83
N ASN A 166 11.17 -5.67 1.61
CA ASN A 166 11.41 -6.66 2.67
C ASN A 166 12.88 -6.60 3.15
N PRO A 167 13.14 -6.25 4.42
CA PRO A 167 14.51 -6.08 4.95
C PRO A 167 15.36 -7.36 4.83
N VAL A 168 14.73 -8.54 4.86
CA VAL A 168 15.43 -9.83 4.72
C VAL A 168 16.17 -9.93 3.38
N HIS A 169 15.63 -9.33 2.32
CA HIS A 169 16.24 -9.35 0.99
C HIS A 169 17.44 -8.40 0.83
N HIS A 170 17.75 -7.61 1.87
CA HIS A 170 18.95 -6.80 1.99
C HIS A 170 20.04 -7.50 2.83
N GLY A 171 19.74 -8.67 3.40
CA GLY A 171 20.65 -9.47 4.24
C GLY A 171 21.21 -10.73 3.58
N GLY A 172 20.95 -10.96 2.28
CA GLY A 172 21.26 -12.22 1.59
C GLY A 172 22.74 -12.45 1.26
N SER A 173 23.57 -11.40 1.30
CA SER A 173 25.02 -11.50 1.10
C SER A 173 25.79 -10.43 1.87
N ALA A 174 27.10 -10.60 2.00
CA ALA A 174 27.98 -9.62 2.66
C ALA A 174 27.97 -8.26 1.95
N GLU A 175 27.89 -8.27 0.62
CA GLU A 175 27.85 -7.06 -0.22
C GLU A 175 26.53 -6.30 -0.04
N GLN A 176 25.41 -7.02 0.07
CA GLN A 176 24.09 -6.42 0.34
C GLN A 176 24.06 -5.79 1.73
N ILE A 177 24.54 -6.49 2.75
CA ILE A 177 24.67 -5.96 4.12
C ILE A 177 25.59 -4.74 4.14
N ALA A 178 26.72 -4.79 3.43
CA ALA A 178 27.66 -3.68 3.33
C ALA A 178 27.05 -2.45 2.64
N THR A 179 26.07 -2.64 1.75
CA THR A 179 25.29 -1.57 1.12
C THR A 179 24.19 -1.06 2.04
N TYR A 180 23.40 -1.95 2.64
CA TYR A 180 22.23 -1.60 3.47
C TYR A 180 22.63 -0.92 4.78
N LYS A 181 23.75 -1.31 5.38
CA LYS A 181 24.37 -0.69 6.58
C LYS A 181 23.53 -0.68 7.86
N VAL A 182 22.32 -1.24 7.86
CA VAL A 182 21.43 -1.36 9.02
C VAL A 182 20.91 -2.80 9.15
N GLU A 183 20.09 -3.07 10.16
CA GLU A 183 19.60 -4.42 10.50
C GLU A 183 18.68 -5.02 9.42
N PRO A 184 19.07 -6.11 8.72
CA PRO A 184 18.28 -6.70 7.63
C PRO A 184 17.15 -7.63 8.13
N TYR A 185 16.67 -7.42 9.35
CA TYR A 185 15.61 -8.22 9.99
C TYR A 185 14.53 -7.35 10.65
N VAL A 186 14.66 -6.02 10.56
CA VAL A 186 13.63 -5.05 10.95
C VAL A 186 13.44 -4.03 9.83
N ALA A 187 12.26 -3.43 9.75
CA ALA A 187 11.99 -2.39 8.77
C ALA A 187 12.77 -1.10 9.07
N ALA A 188 13.38 -0.52 8.04
CA ALA A 188 13.91 0.85 8.08
C ALA A 188 12.82 1.87 7.74
N ALA A 189 12.87 3.05 8.35
CA ALA A 189 11.98 4.15 7.99
C ALA A 189 12.31 4.72 6.62
N ASP A 190 13.59 4.70 6.25
CA ASP A 190 14.06 5.26 4.99
C ASP A 190 15.23 4.49 4.36
N VAL A 191 15.37 4.62 3.03
CA VAL A 191 16.50 4.11 2.24
C VAL A 191 16.98 5.21 1.31
N TYR A 192 18.28 5.48 1.29
CA TYR A 192 18.84 6.60 0.54
C TYR A 192 18.93 6.30 -0.96
N ALA A 193 18.64 7.30 -1.80
CA ALA A 193 18.48 7.13 -3.25
C ALA A 193 19.62 7.73 -4.10
N VAL A 194 20.50 8.54 -3.51
CA VAL A 194 21.54 9.29 -4.22
C VAL A 194 22.94 8.81 -3.81
N ALA A 195 23.86 8.77 -4.78
CA ALA A 195 25.25 8.39 -4.57
C ALA A 195 25.97 9.36 -3.61
N PRO A 196 26.91 8.88 -2.77
CA PRO A 196 27.43 7.52 -2.69
C PRO A 196 26.68 6.64 -1.67
N HIS A 197 25.43 6.98 -1.37
CA HIS A 197 24.66 6.39 -0.28
C HIS A 197 23.48 5.53 -0.76
N THR A 198 23.29 5.39 -2.06
CA THR A 198 22.24 4.57 -2.68
C THR A 198 22.13 3.19 -2.01
N GLY A 199 20.92 2.84 -1.57
CA GLY A 199 20.60 1.56 -0.95
C GLY A 199 20.92 1.46 0.55
N ARG A 200 21.54 2.48 1.17
CA ARG A 200 21.74 2.50 2.63
C ARG A 200 20.41 2.74 3.34
N GLY A 201 20.09 1.89 4.30
CA GLY A 201 18.98 2.10 5.22
C GLY A 201 19.29 3.20 6.23
N GLY A 202 18.23 3.87 6.68
CA GLY A 202 18.25 4.86 7.74
C GLY A 202 17.10 4.59 8.72
N TRP A 203 17.35 4.91 10.00
CA TRP A 203 16.35 4.91 11.08
C TRP A 203 15.55 3.59 11.17
N THR A 204 16.11 2.60 11.84
CA THR A 204 15.46 1.29 12.06
C THR A 204 14.61 1.26 13.32
N TRP A 205 13.86 0.16 13.50
CA TRP A 205 13.04 -0.16 14.66
C TRP A 205 11.79 0.70 14.88
N TYR A 206 11.96 1.95 15.28
CA TYR A 206 10.88 2.80 15.77
C TYR A 206 10.27 3.61 14.63
N THR A 207 9.54 2.90 13.77
CA THR A 207 8.88 3.47 12.59
C THR A 207 7.52 2.84 12.36
N GLY A 208 6.56 3.66 11.89
CA GLY A 208 5.26 3.18 11.44
C GLY A 208 5.35 2.21 10.25
N SER A 209 6.49 2.16 9.54
CA SER A 209 6.71 1.22 8.44
C SER A 209 6.51 -0.24 8.85
N ALA A 210 6.83 -0.62 10.09
CA ALA A 210 6.61 -1.98 10.56
C ALA A 210 5.11 -2.36 10.58
N GLY A 211 4.27 -1.45 11.10
CA GLY A 211 2.81 -1.65 11.10
C GLY A 211 2.24 -1.69 9.69
N TRP A 212 2.67 -0.77 8.81
CA TRP A 212 2.23 -0.77 7.42
C TRP A 212 2.72 -1.97 6.62
N MET A 213 3.92 -2.48 6.89
CA MET A 213 4.44 -3.69 6.26
C MET A 213 3.62 -4.91 6.66
N TYR A 214 3.20 -4.99 7.94
CA TYR A 214 2.28 -6.02 8.40
C TYR A 214 0.95 -5.95 7.66
N ARG A 215 0.34 -4.76 7.55
CA ARG A 215 -0.92 -4.57 6.80
C ARG A 215 -0.75 -4.91 5.31
N LEU A 216 0.35 -4.50 4.69
CA LEU A 216 0.65 -4.83 3.30
C LEU A 216 0.71 -6.34 3.11
N LEU A 217 1.46 -7.06 3.94
CA LEU A 217 1.59 -8.51 3.77
C LEU A 217 0.29 -9.24 4.10
N ILE A 218 -0.30 -8.97 5.27
CA ILE A 218 -1.42 -9.76 5.80
C ILE A 218 -2.75 -9.34 5.17
N GLU A 219 -3.07 -8.04 5.23
CA GLU A 219 -4.38 -7.55 4.79
C GLU A 219 -4.43 -7.35 3.28
N THR A 220 -3.37 -6.82 2.67
CA THR A 220 -3.37 -6.56 1.23
C THR A 220 -2.96 -7.80 0.44
N LEU A 221 -1.70 -8.25 0.52
CA LEU A 221 -1.17 -9.29 -0.36
C LEU A 221 -1.78 -10.67 -0.10
N LEU A 222 -1.77 -11.13 1.16
CA LEU A 222 -2.40 -12.40 1.54
C LEU A 222 -3.93 -12.27 1.65
N GLY A 223 -4.46 -11.04 1.68
CA GLY A 223 -5.89 -10.75 1.57
C GLY A 223 -6.72 -11.08 2.80
N VAL A 224 -6.14 -11.10 4.00
CA VAL A 224 -6.84 -11.52 5.23
C VAL A 224 -7.46 -10.32 5.93
N HIS A 225 -8.80 -10.21 5.86
CA HIS A 225 -9.54 -9.11 6.47
C HIS A 225 -10.42 -9.60 7.60
N LEU A 226 -10.24 -9.03 8.80
CA LEU A 226 -11.11 -9.27 9.94
C LEU A 226 -12.28 -8.27 9.95
N GLU A 227 -13.49 -8.77 9.77
CA GLU A 227 -14.74 -8.02 9.80
C GLU A 227 -15.55 -8.45 11.03
N LYS A 228 -15.34 -7.77 12.17
CA LYS A 228 -15.92 -8.15 13.47
C LYS A 228 -15.52 -9.58 13.89
N ASN A 229 -16.43 -10.54 13.73
CA ASN A 229 -16.27 -11.95 14.06
C ASN A 229 -16.27 -12.82 12.80
N GLN A 230 -15.84 -12.27 11.66
CA GLN A 230 -15.75 -12.97 10.39
C GLN A 230 -14.43 -12.65 9.70
N LEU A 231 -13.87 -13.61 8.96
CA LEU A 231 -12.77 -13.35 8.03
C LEU A 231 -13.26 -13.31 6.60
N ARG A 232 -12.86 -12.29 5.87
CA ARG A 232 -12.95 -12.23 4.41
C ARG A 232 -11.56 -12.45 3.81
N LEU A 233 -11.49 -13.28 2.78
CA LEU A 233 -10.26 -13.58 2.05
C LEU A 233 -10.32 -12.99 0.63
N ILE A 234 -9.39 -12.09 0.32
CA ILE A 234 -9.23 -11.47 -1.02
C ILE A 234 -7.74 -11.55 -1.42
N PRO A 235 -7.20 -12.75 -1.67
CA PRO A 235 -5.76 -12.93 -1.84
C PRO A 235 -5.27 -12.40 -3.20
N HIS A 236 -4.16 -11.67 -3.20
CA HIS A 236 -3.37 -11.42 -4.41
C HIS A 236 -2.41 -12.60 -4.64
N PHE A 237 -2.91 -13.65 -5.27
CA PHE A 237 -2.21 -14.94 -5.39
C PHE A 237 -1.26 -14.96 -6.62
N PRO A 238 0.09 -14.97 -6.43
CA PRO A 238 1.05 -14.99 -7.54
C PRO A 238 0.87 -16.20 -8.45
N ALA A 239 1.14 -16.03 -9.74
CA ALA A 239 1.07 -17.08 -10.74
C ALA A 239 2.03 -18.25 -10.46
N SER A 240 3.14 -17.97 -9.78
CA SER A 240 4.15 -18.95 -9.41
C SER A 240 3.79 -19.81 -8.20
N TRP A 241 2.76 -19.43 -7.43
CA TRP A 241 2.36 -20.16 -6.24
C TRP A 241 1.35 -21.26 -6.59
N THR A 242 1.34 -22.34 -5.83
CA THR A 242 0.34 -23.41 -5.95
C THR A 242 -0.58 -23.45 -4.74
N SER A 243 -0.03 -23.18 -3.55
CA SER A 243 -0.79 -23.04 -2.32
C SER A 243 0.00 -22.28 -1.25
N TYR A 244 -0.69 -21.77 -0.24
CA TYR A 244 -0.10 -21.36 1.03
C TYR A 244 -1.08 -21.60 2.19
N LYS A 245 -0.55 -21.66 3.42
CA LYS A 245 -1.34 -21.92 4.62
C LYS A 245 -1.14 -20.83 5.65
N ILE A 246 -2.23 -20.34 6.22
CA ILE A 246 -2.28 -19.40 7.33
C ILE A 246 -2.86 -20.13 8.54
N HIS A 247 -2.17 -20.01 9.67
CA HIS A 247 -2.71 -20.39 10.97
C HIS A 247 -3.20 -19.13 11.66
N TYR A 248 -4.51 -18.95 11.71
CA TYR A 248 -5.14 -17.79 12.33
C TYR A 248 -5.76 -18.21 13.66
N ARG A 249 -5.56 -17.42 14.72
CA ARG A 249 -6.13 -17.69 16.03
C ARG A 249 -7.16 -16.62 16.36
N TYR A 250 -8.41 -17.05 16.53
CA TYR A 250 -9.49 -16.22 17.03
C TYR A 250 -9.75 -16.60 18.48
N HIS A 251 -9.40 -15.72 19.42
CA HIS A 251 -9.40 -16.02 20.85
C HIS A 251 -8.62 -17.31 21.18
N GLN A 252 -9.28 -18.40 21.59
CA GLN A 252 -8.66 -19.69 21.89
C GLN A 252 -8.83 -20.72 20.76
N THR A 253 -9.67 -20.46 19.77
CA THR A 253 -9.91 -21.31 18.59
C THR A 253 -8.88 -21.03 17.48
N VAL A 254 -8.40 -22.10 16.84
CA VAL A 254 -7.42 -22.02 15.74
C VAL A 254 -8.07 -22.41 14.42
N TYR A 255 -7.86 -21.56 13.42
CA TYR A 255 -8.27 -21.75 12.03
C TYR A 255 -7.05 -22.07 11.16
N HIS A 256 -7.10 -23.22 10.48
CA HIS A 256 -6.12 -23.69 9.52
C HIS A 256 -6.60 -23.35 8.11
N ILE A 257 -6.19 -22.19 7.61
CA ILE A 257 -6.67 -21.65 6.34
C ILE A 257 -5.68 -22.02 5.24
N THR A 258 -6.09 -22.88 4.32
CA THR A 258 -5.30 -23.29 3.16
C THR A 258 -5.89 -22.65 1.92
N LEU A 259 -5.06 -21.88 1.20
CA LEU A 259 -5.41 -21.32 -0.09
C LEU A 259 -4.67 -22.11 -1.16
N SER A 260 -5.37 -22.59 -2.18
CA SER A 260 -4.80 -23.37 -3.27
C SER A 260 -5.35 -22.96 -4.62
N ARG A 261 -4.50 -23.04 -5.64
CA ARG A 261 -4.93 -22.88 -7.03
C ARG A 261 -5.49 -24.20 -7.56
N CYS A 262 -6.66 -24.14 -8.20
CA CYS A 262 -7.20 -25.27 -8.94
C CYS A 262 -6.31 -25.55 -10.15
N THR A 263 -5.72 -26.74 -10.21
CA THR A 263 -4.99 -27.20 -11.41
C THR A 263 -5.93 -28.07 -12.25
N ASP A 264 -6.44 -27.56 -13.38
CA ASP A 264 -7.08 -28.18 -14.56
C ASP A 264 -7.87 -29.52 -14.45
N SER A 265 -8.18 -30.02 -13.27
CA SER A 265 -9.06 -31.18 -13.09
C SER A 265 -10.50 -30.69 -13.07
N ALA A 266 -11.34 -31.36 -13.85
CA ALA A 266 -12.75 -31.04 -14.03
C ALA A 266 -13.61 -31.08 -12.74
N ASP A 267 -13.01 -31.46 -11.60
CA ASP A 267 -13.68 -31.61 -10.29
C ASP A 267 -13.29 -30.54 -9.26
N ALA A 268 -12.33 -29.65 -9.55
CA ALA A 268 -11.92 -28.61 -8.60
C ALA A 268 -12.74 -27.32 -8.78
N SER A 269 -13.97 -27.31 -8.26
CA SER A 269 -14.76 -26.08 -8.17
C SER A 269 -14.05 -25.05 -7.29
N THR A 270 -13.95 -23.80 -7.78
CA THR A 270 -13.55 -22.67 -6.96
C THR A 270 -14.58 -22.45 -5.86
N GLY A 271 -14.11 -22.07 -4.68
CA GLY A 271 -15.00 -21.92 -3.53
C GLY A 271 -14.25 -21.74 -2.23
N LEU A 272 -15.03 -21.49 -1.19
CA LEU A 272 -14.59 -21.37 0.18
C LEU A 272 -15.31 -22.44 1.00
N PHE A 273 -14.57 -23.21 1.78
CA PHE A 273 -15.10 -24.32 2.58
C PHE A 273 -14.62 -24.18 4.02
N LEU A 274 -15.49 -24.50 4.98
CA LEU A 274 -15.18 -24.57 6.41
C LEU A 274 -15.58 -25.97 6.90
N ASP A 275 -14.60 -26.73 7.39
CA ASP A 275 -14.76 -28.11 7.87
C ASP A 275 -15.42 -29.05 6.84
N GLY A 276 -15.12 -28.81 5.56
CA GLY A 276 -15.66 -29.57 4.42
C GLY A 276 -16.98 -29.04 3.85
N GLU A 277 -17.65 -28.12 4.55
CA GLU A 277 -18.91 -27.53 4.11
C GLU A 277 -18.68 -26.25 3.30
N ALA A 278 -19.38 -26.10 2.17
CA ALA A 278 -19.24 -24.94 1.30
C ALA A 278 -19.88 -23.68 1.91
N LEU A 279 -19.16 -22.56 1.89
CA LEU A 279 -19.62 -21.26 2.36
C LEU A 279 -20.09 -20.40 1.16
N THR A 280 -21.38 -20.05 1.14
CA THR A 280 -21.99 -19.27 0.04
C THR A 280 -21.72 -17.77 0.13
N ASP A 281 -21.48 -17.26 1.34
CA ASP A 281 -21.42 -15.82 1.61
C ASP A 281 -20.00 -15.25 1.43
N GLY A 282 -19.02 -16.11 1.10
CA GLY A 282 -17.63 -15.71 0.86
C GLY A 282 -16.90 -15.22 2.10
N VAL A 283 -17.40 -15.53 3.30
CA VAL A 283 -16.82 -15.16 4.60
C VAL A 283 -16.73 -16.38 5.52
N ILE A 284 -15.68 -16.42 6.33
CA ILE A 284 -15.45 -17.47 7.33
C ILE A 284 -16.00 -16.95 8.67
N PRO A 285 -17.06 -17.56 9.23
CA PRO A 285 -17.52 -17.22 10.57
C PRO A 285 -16.46 -17.64 11.61
N LEU A 286 -16.15 -16.75 12.54
CA LEU A 286 -15.24 -17.01 13.64
C LEU A 286 -16.03 -17.28 14.92
N VAL A 287 -15.75 -18.43 15.55
CA VAL A 287 -16.32 -18.88 16.82
C VAL A 287 -15.19 -19.23 17.80
N ASP A 288 -15.42 -19.04 19.09
CA ASP A 288 -14.46 -19.39 20.16
C ASP A 288 -14.97 -20.64 20.90
N ASP A 289 -15.00 -21.77 20.20
CA ASP A 289 -15.49 -23.06 20.68
C ASP A 289 -14.38 -24.01 21.15
N HIS A 290 -13.12 -23.55 21.07
CA HIS A 290 -11.88 -24.26 21.39
C HIS A 290 -11.61 -25.49 20.52
N SER A 291 -12.27 -25.63 19.38
CA SER A 291 -11.99 -26.66 18.37
C SER A 291 -10.98 -26.15 17.35
N GLU A 292 -10.38 -27.06 16.59
CA GLU A 292 -9.64 -26.67 15.39
C GLU A 292 -10.59 -26.67 14.19
N HIS A 293 -10.54 -25.60 13.39
CA HIS A 293 -11.31 -25.48 12.16
C HIS A 293 -10.39 -25.48 10.94
N PHE A 294 -10.83 -26.12 9.87
CA PHE A 294 -10.09 -26.23 8.61
C PHE A 294 -10.82 -25.45 7.53
N VAL A 295 -10.13 -24.47 6.97
CA VAL A 295 -10.66 -23.65 5.87
C VAL A 295 -9.90 -23.97 4.60
N GLU A 296 -10.63 -24.20 3.52
CA GLU A 296 -10.06 -24.34 2.17
C GLU A 296 -10.62 -23.25 1.26
N MET A 297 -9.75 -22.46 0.67
CA MET A 297 -10.10 -21.53 -0.41
C MET A 297 -9.43 -22.00 -1.70
N ARG A 298 -10.24 -22.25 -2.72
CA ARG A 298 -9.80 -22.70 -4.04
C ARG A 298 -9.99 -21.58 -5.04
N VAL A 299 -8.90 -21.11 -5.62
CA VAL A 299 -8.86 -20.01 -6.62
C VAL A 299 -8.47 -20.54 -7.99
N GLN A 300 -8.84 -19.81 -9.05
CA GLN A 300 -8.36 -20.07 -10.42
C GLN A 300 -6.90 -19.63 -10.59
#